data_AF-A0A1S3VDJ1-F1
#
_entry.id   AF-A0A1S3VDJ1-F1
#
_cell.length_a   1.000
_cell.length_b   1.000
_cell.length_c   1.000
_cell.angle_alpha   90.00
_cell.angle_beta   90.00
_cell.angle_gamma   90.00
#
_symmetry.space_group_name_H-M   'P 1'
#
loop_
_entity.id
_entity.type
_entity.pdbx_description
1 polymer ?
#
loop_
_entity_poly.entity_id
_entity_poly.type
_entity_poly.pdbx_seq_one_letter_code
_entity_poly.pdbx_strand_id
1 'polypeptide(L)'
;MEDRGSSFVAVRRIPQGETCHSNSAEVVAGSAAWLGRGLSCVCVQRRDSDASNSFDLTLAQEECLQRLQRRIDVPYDSSIIEHQDALRALWNAAFPEEELHGLISEQWKEMGWQGKDPSTDFRGGGFISLENFLYFARNFPKSFQDLLRKQEGDRSVWEYPFAVAGVNITYMLIQMLDLEAVKPRNLVGATFLKFLAENESAFDLLYCITFKLMDHQWLSMRASYMDFN
;
A
#
# COMPACT_ATOMS: atom_id res chain seq x y z
N MET A 1 3.41 -60.71 30.54
CA MET A 1 3.83 -60.71 29.11
C MET A 1 3.20 -59.46 28.52
N GLU A 2 3.87 -58.32 28.70
CA GLU A 2 4.83 -57.72 27.72
C GLU A 2 4.07 -57.24 26.47
N ASP A 3 4.18 -56.00 25.98
CA ASP A 3 5.20 -54.97 26.20
C ASP A 3 4.68 -53.55 25.85
N ARG A 4 5.50 -52.58 26.25
CA ARG A 4 5.52 -51.10 26.21
C ARG A 4 5.14 -50.42 24.88
N GLY A 5 4.86 -49.11 24.81
CA GLY A 5 5.09 -48.07 25.82
C GLY A 5 4.57 -46.68 25.43
N SER A 6 4.24 -45.92 26.48
CA SER A 6 4.11 -44.47 26.50
C SER A 6 5.48 -43.82 26.74
N SER A 7 5.76 -42.68 26.13
CA SER A 7 6.86 -41.80 26.55
C SER A 7 6.40 -40.35 26.63
N PHE A 8 6.10 -39.93 27.86
CA PHE A 8 6.19 -38.54 28.31
C PHE A 8 7.56 -38.37 29.00
N VAL A 9 8.30 -37.31 28.69
CA VAL A 9 9.34 -36.81 29.60
C VAL A 9 9.32 -35.28 29.58
N ALA A 10 9.13 -34.72 30.78
CA ALA A 10 9.31 -33.32 31.13
C ALA A 10 10.55 -33.17 32.03
N VAL A 11 11.35 -32.13 31.75
CA VAL A 11 12.15 -31.27 32.65
C VAL A 11 13.26 -31.88 33.54
N ARG A 12 14.49 -31.32 33.39
CA ARG A 12 15.33 -30.84 34.51
C ARG A 12 16.33 -29.75 34.06
N ARG A 13 16.73 -28.91 35.02
CA ARG A 13 17.22 -27.53 34.92
C ARG A 13 18.47 -27.37 35.84
N ILE A 14 19.35 -26.39 35.53
CA ILE A 14 20.29 -25.59 36.40
C ILE A 14 21.72 -26.19 36.69
N PRO A 15 22.84 -25.43 36.98
CA PRO A 15 23.18 -23.97 36.94
C PRO A 15 24.55 -23.52 36.29
N GLN A 16 24.70 -22.17 36.17
CA GLN A 16 25.87 -21.25 36.36
C GLN A 16 27.07 -21.28 35.37
N GLY A 17 27.63 -20.14 34.93
CA GLY A 17 27.44 -18.73 35.34
C GLY A 17 28.18 -17.67 34.49
N GLU A 18 27.94 -16.41 34.89
CA GLU A 18 28.71 -15.15 34.74
C GLU A 18 28.80 -14.48 33.34
N THR A 19 27.92 -13.51 33.05
CA THR A 19 28.01 -12.03 33.23
C THR A 19 28.90 -11.28 32.24
N CYS A 20 28.27 -10.48 31.37
CA CYS A 20 28.76 -9.17 30.92
C CYS A 20 27.56 -8.29 30.53
N HIS A 21 27.47 -7.11 31.13
CA HIS A 21 26.44 -6.09 30.90
C HIS A 21 26.61 -5.40 29.53
N SER A 22 25.49 -5.07 28.86
CA SER A 22 25.32 -3.80 28.15
C SER A 22 23.85 -3.53 27.89
N ASN A 23 23.38 -2.34 28.27
CA ASN A 23 22.08 -1.78 27.90
C ASN A 23 21.90 -1.79 26.38
N SER A 24 20.74 -2.24 25.90
CA SER A 24 20.25 -1.90 24.56
C SER A 24 18.83 -1.38 24.66
N ALA A 25 18.70 -0.12 24.27
CA ALA A 25 17.45 0.61 24.15
C ALA A 25 16.51 -0.06 23.13
N GLU A 26 15.21 0.07 23.40
CA GLU A 26 14.13 -0.24 22.48
C GLU A 26 14.37 0.46 21.13
N VAL A 27 14.43 -0.34 20.06
CA VAL A 27 14.38 0.15 18.69
C VAL A 27 13.03 -0.24 18.12
N VAL A 28 12.22 0.78 17.88
CA VAL A 28 10.96 0.73 17.15
C VAL A 28 11.24 0.21 15.74
N ALA A 29 10.71 -0.97 15.41
CA ALA A 29 10.80 -1.55 14.08
C ALA A 29 9.82 -0.86 13.13
N GLY A 30 10.26 0.22 12.50
CA GLY A 30 9.77 0.65 11.20
C GLY A 30 10.82 0.29 10.16
N SER A 31 10.52 -0.60 9.23
CA SER A 31 11.46 -0.95 8.15
C SER A 31 10.75 -0.87 6.81
N ALA A 32 11.06 0.22 6.11
CA ALA A 32 10.93 0.36 4.67
C ALA A 32 12.03 -0.47 4.02
N ALA A 33 11.67 -1.50 3.24
CA ALA A 33 12.63 -2.35 2.55
C ALA A 33 12.40 -2.46 1.03
N TRP A 34 11.83 -1.44 0.37
CA TRP A 34 11.79 -1.36 -1.11
C TRP A 34 12.92 -0.56 -1.75
N LEU A 35 14.15 -0.65 -1.23
CA LEU A 35 15.34 -0.10 -1.90
C LEU A 35 16.47 -1.13 -1.94
N GLY A 36 16.27 -2.19 -2.72
CA GLY A 36 17.22 -3.29 -2.77
C GLY A 36 17.22 -4.08 -4.07
N ARG A 37 17.56 -3.41 -5.19
CA ARG A 37 18.38 -3.90 -6.35
C ARG A 37 17.86 -3.40 -7.71
N GLY A 38 18.62 -2.47 -8.29
CA GLY A 38 19.09 -2.65 -9.67
C GLY A 38 18.28 -2.06 -10.83
N LEU A 39 18.06 -0.74 -10.85
CA LEU A 39 18.13 0.01 -12.11
C LEU A 39 19.36 0.92 -12.02
N SER A 40 20.34 0.67 -12.88
CA SER A 40 21.57 1.45 -12.98
C SER A 40 21.26 2.90 -13.37
N CYS A 41 21.07 3.77 -12.38
CA CYS A 41 21.07 5.20 -12.59
C CYS A 41 22.50 5.61 -12.97
N VAL A 42 22.70 6.06 -14.21
CA VAL A 42 23.91 6.75 -14.62
C VAL A 42 24.06 7.95 -13.70
N CYS A 43 25.10 7.94 -12.87
CA CYS A 43 25.46 9.06 -11.99
C CYS A 43 25.73 10.30 -12.85
N VAL A 44 24.74 11.17 -13.00
CA VAL A 44 24.97 12.55 -13.44
C VAL A 44 25.76 13.21 -12.30
N GLN A 45 27.05 13.39 -12.53
CA GLN A 45 27.92 14.16 -11.65
C GLN A 45 27.28 15.53 -11.42
N ARG A 46 26.92 15.77 -10.16
CA ARG A 46 26.40 17.04 -9.65
C ARG A 46 27.48 18.10 -9.86
N ARG A 47 27.34 18.89 -10.92
CA ARG A 47 27.90 20.24 -10.94
C ARG A 47 26.93 21.11 -10.18
N ASP A 48 27.44 21.77 -9.14
CA ASP A 48 26.77 22.88 -8.49
C ASP A 48 26.49 23.96 -9.54
N SER A 49 25.24 23.99 -9.97
CA SER A 49 24.65 25.13 -10.65
C SER A 49 23.27 25.29 -10.04
N ASP A 50 23.17 26.32 -9.19
CA ASP A 50 21.95 26.94 -8.68
C ASP A 50 21.06 27.42 -9.83
N ALA A 51 20.52 26.48 -10.60
CA ALA A 51 19.33 26.69 -11.41
C ALA A 51 18.21 26.03 -10.62
N SER A 52 17.40 26.84 -9.95
CA SER A 52 16.13 26.38 -9.42
C SER A 52 15.36 25.76 -10.58
N ASN A 53 15.24 24.43 -10.63
CA ASN A 53 14.23 23.77 -11.45
C ASN A 53 12.86 24.01 -10.80
N SER A 54 12.49 25.28 -10.68
CA SER A 54 11.13 25.70 -10.37
C SER A 54 10.34 25.38 -11.62
N PHE A 55 9.55 24.32 -11.55
CA PHE A 55 8.53 24.08 -12.55
C PHE A 55 7.41 25.07 -12.26
N ASP A 56 7.38 26.17 -13.00
CA ASP A 56 6.30 27.14 -12.89
C ASP A 56 5.00 26.49 -13.36
N LEU A 57 3.97 26.59 -12.52
CA LEU A 57 2.67 26.00 -12.76
C LEU A 57 1.76 27.02 -13.44
N THR A 58 0.87 26.54 -14.29
CA THR A 58 -0.27 27.35 -14.71
C THR A 58 -1.30 27.40 -13.57
N LEU A 59 -2.14 28.43 -13.53
CA LEU A 59 -3.22 28.54 -12.53
C LEU A 59 -4.12 27.30 -12.51
N ALA A 60 -4.39 26.70 -13.68
CA ALA A 60 -5.17 25.47 -13.77
C ALA A 60 -4.46 24.27 -13.13
N GLN A 61 -3.14 24.16 -13.30
CA GLN A 61 -2.35 23.11 -12.65
C GLN A 61 -2.30 23.28 -11.13
N GLU A 62 -2.16 24.51 -10.64
CA GLU A 62 -2.21 24.83 -9.21
C GLU A 62 -3.55 24.45 -8.60
N GLU A 63 -4.66 24.84 -9.24
CA GLU A 63 -6.01 24.52 -8.75
C GLU A 63 -6.26 23.00 -8.73
N CYS A 64 -5.83 22.27 -9.76
CA CYS A 64 -5.96 20.83 -9.81
C CYS A 64 -5.10 20.13 -8.75
N LEU A 65 -3.86 20.59 -8.53
CA LEU A 65 -3.00 20.08 -7.47
C LEU A 65 -3.63 20.33 -6.09
N GLN A 66 -4.13 21.53 -5.82
CA GLN A 66 -4.77 21.87 -4.54
C GLN A 66 -6.03 21.03 -4.28
N ARG A 67 -6.80 20.69 -5.33
CA ARG A 67 -7.95 19.77 -5.19
C ARG A 67 -7.50 18.35 -4.82
N LEU A 68 -6.44 17.86 -5.44
CA LEU A 68 -5.89 16.55 -5.11
C LEU A 68 -5.27 16.53 -3.71
N GLN A 69 -4.52 17.57 -3.32
CA GLN A 69 -3.96 17.72 -1.97
C GLN A 69 -5.05 17.72 -0.90
N ARG A 70 -6.16 18.43 -1.13
CA ARG A 70 -7.31 18.40 -0.22
C ARG A 70 -7.90 17.01 -0.03
N ARG A 71 -7.77 16.09 -0.99
CA ARG A 71 -8.18 14.68 -0.83
C ARG A 71 -7.11 13.87 -0.08
N ILE A 72 -5.83 14.10 -0.40
CA ILE A 72 -4.68 13.45 0.25
C ILE A 72 -4.65 13.75 1.76
N ASP A 73 -4.94 14.99 2.14
CA ASP A 73 -4.87 15.47 3.53
C ASP A 73 -6.00 14.93 4.43
N VAL A 74 -6.96 14.16 3.89
CA VAL A 74 -8.06 13.57 4.67
C VAL A 74 -7.62 12.22 5.23
N PRO A 75 -7.38 12.09 6.55
CA PRO A 75 -7.17 10.79 7.16
C PRO A 75 -8.47 9.97 7.13
N TYR A 76 -8.35 8.65 7.06
CA TYR A 76 -9.50 7.79 7.35
C TYR A 76 -9.90 7.95 8.82
N ASP A 77 -11.21 8.05 9.06
CA ASP A 77 -11.78 8.22 10.40
C ASP A 77 -13.04 7.36 10.51
N SER A 78 -13.00 6.37 11.41
CA SER A 78 -14.11 5.44 11.64
C SER A 78 -15.32 6.09 12.30
N SER A 79 -15.21 7.31 12.83
CA SER A 79 -16.33 8.05 13.41
C SER A 79 -17.15 8.82 12.36
N ILE A 80 -16.60 9.02 11.16
CA ILE A 80 -17.25 9.73 10.05
C ILE A 80 -18.12 8.76 9.25
N ILE A 81 -19.41 9.08 9.10
CA ILE A 81 -20.39 8.20 8.43
C ILE A 81 -20.04 7.98 6.96
N GLU A 82 -19.61 9.04 6.26
CA GLU A 82 -19.21 8.98 4.86
C GLU A 82 -18.03 8.03 4.65
N HIS A 83 -17.08 7.99 5.58
CA HIS A 83 -15.93 7.07 5.53
C HIS A 83 -16.35 5.63 5.78
N GLN A 84 -17.27 5.42 6.72
CA GLN A 84 -17.86 4.10 6.97
C GLN A 84 -18.63 3.61 5.74
N ASP A 85 -19.44 4.46 5.11
CA ASP A 85 -20.24 4.11 3.94
C ASP A 85 -19.37 3.82 2.72
N ALA A 86 -18.29 4.57 2.53
CA ALA A 86 -17.28 4.26 1.52
C ALA A 86 -16.66 2.86 1.75
N LEU A 87 -16.37 2.52 3.00
CA LEU A 87 -15.80 1.20 3.34
C LEU A 87 -16.83 0.08 3.11
N ARG A 88 -18.11 0.26 3.46
CA ARG A 88 -19.19 -0.67 3.12
C ARG A 88 -19.34 -0.82 1.61
N ALA A 89 -19.27 0.28 0.87
CA ALA A 89 -19.36 0.27 -0.59
C ALA A 89 -18.19 -0.51 -1.20
N LEU A 90 -16.99 -0.43 -0.62
CA LEU A 90 -15.84 -1.22 -1.06
C LEU A 90 -16.09 -2.70 -0.85
N TRP A 91 -16.59 -3.11 0.32
CA TRP A 91 -16.94 -4.50 0.58
C TRP A 91 -17.94 -5.02 -0.45
N ASN A 92 -19.05 -4.30 -0.66
CA ASN A 92 -20.10 -4.69 -1.60
C ASN A 92 -19.58 -4.80 -3.05
N ALA A 93 -18.58 -3.98 -3.42
CA ALA A 93 -17.97 -4.06 -4.74
C ALA A 93 -17.00 -5.25 -4.87
N ALA A 94 -16.35 -5.65 -3.77
CA ALA A 94 -15.42 -6.77 -3.71
C ALA A 94 -16.13 -8.13 -3.60
N PHE A 95 -17.16 -8.21 -2.75
CA PHE A 95 -17.90 -9.44 -2.43
C PHE A 95 -19.41 -9.19 -2.57
N PRO A 96 -19.94 -9.02 -3.79
CA PRO A 96 -21.33 -8.63 -4.02
C PRO A 96 -22.36 -9.67 -3.53
N GLU A 97 -21.94 -10.91 -3.31
CA GLU A 97 -22.78 -12.01 -2.84
C GLU A 97 -22.68 -12.25 -1.33
N GLU A 98 -21.86 -11.47 -0.62
CA GLU A 98 -21.57 -11.67 0.81
C GLU A 98 -21.94 -10.44 1.63
N GLU A 99 -22.81 -10.63 2.63
CA GLU A 99 -23.18 -9.56 3.54
C GLU A 99 -22.01 -9.21 4.49
N LEU A 100 -21.74 -7.92 4.66
CA LEU A 100 -20.78 -7.45 5.64
C LEU A 100 -21.40 -7.47 7.04
N HIS A 101 -20.89 -8.32 7.93
CA HIS A 101 -21.39 -8.41 9.31
C HIS A 101 -21.03 -7.20 10.17
N GLY A 102 -19.97 -6.47 9.81
CA GLY A 102 -19.55 -5.28 10.53
C GLY A 102 -18.28 -4.65 9.97
N LEU A 103 -18.06 -3.38 10.28
CA LEU A 103 -16.85 -2.66 9.87
C LEU A 103 -15.59 -3.18 10.57
N ILE A 104 -15.75 -3.90 11.68
CA ILE A 104 -14.70 -4.64 12.35
C ILE A 104 -15.12 -6.11 12.38
N SER A 105 -14.54 -6.94 11.50
CA SER A 105 -14.89 -8.35 11.35
C SER A 105 -13.74 -9.14 10.70
N GLU A 106 -13.69 -10.45 10.91
CA GLU A 106 -12.66 -11.30 10.29
C GLU A 106 -12.75 -11.34 8.75
N GLN A 107 -13.90 -10.98 8.18
CA GLN A 107 -14.15 -11.00 6.73
C GLN A 107 -13.15 -10.11 5.98
N TRP A 108 -12.70 -9.01 6.59
CA TRP A 108 -11.71 -8.13 5.96
C TRP A 108 -10.39 -8.83 5.63
N LYS A 109 -9.99 -9.87 6.37
CA LYS A 109 -8.78 -10.63 6.02
C LYS A 109 -8.90 -11.32 4.66
N GLU A 110 -10.11 -11.64 4.20
CA GLU A 110 -10.34 -12.25 2.89
C GLU A 110 -10.04 -11.29 1.73
N MET A 111 -10.22 -9.99 1.95
CA MET A 111 -9.81 -8.95 1.01
C MET A 111 -8.31 -8.62 1.09
N GLY A 112 -7.58 -9.24 2.02
CA GLY A 112 -6.16 -8.98 2.26
C GLY A 112 -5.89 -7.73 3.10
N TRP A 113 -6.80 -7.35 4.01
CA TRP A 113 -6.49 -6.38 5.09
C TRP A 113 -5.61 -7.03 6.15
N GLN A 114 -4.77 -6.27 6.86
CA GLN A 114 -3.81 -6.83 7.82
C GLN A 114 -4.51 -7.43 9.06
N GLY A 115 -5.68 -6.90 9.42
CA GLY A 115 -6.47 -7.36 10.55
C GLY A 115 -7.97 -7.30 10.28
N LYS A 116 -8.74 -7.50 11.34
CA LYS A 116 -10.20 -7.40 11.30
C LYS A 116 -10.73 -5.97 11.19
N ASP A 117 -9.86 -4.97 11.34
CA ASP A 117 -10.19 -3.55 11.37
C ASP A 117 -9.37 -2.81 10.28
N PRO A 118 -9.97 -2.55 9.11
CA PRO A 118 -9.32 -1.83 8.01
C PRO A 118 -8.82 -0.43 8.37
N SER A 119 -9.39 0.21 9.41
CA SER A 119 -8.99 1.57 9.81
C SER A 119 -7.50 1.66 10.16
N THR A 120 -6.91 0.55 10.60
CA THR A 120 -5.51 0.49 11.02
C THR A 120 -4.53 0.52 9.85
N ASP A 121 -4.96 0.12 8.66
CA ASP A 121 -4.14 0.02 7.44
C ASP A 121 -4.07 1.35 6.68
N PHE A 122 -5.08 2.23 6.83
CA PHE A 122 -5.16 3.51 6.11
C PHE A 122 -4.17 4.59 6.58
N ARG A 123 -3.27 4.31 7.54
CA ARG A 123 -2.38 5.32 8.13
C ARG A 123 -1.44 5.97 7.10
N GLY A 124 -0.91 5.19 6.16
CA GLY A 124 -0.01 5.69 5.11
C GLY A 124 -0.75 6.28 3.91
N GLY A 125 -1.86 5.66 3.48
CA GLY A 125 -2.59 6.05 2.27
C GLY A 125 -3.74 7.04 2.48
N GLY A 126 -4.16 7.30 3.71
CA GLY A 126 -5.30 8.17 4.02
C GLY A 126 -6.63 7.67 3.45
N PHE A 127 -7.67 8.51 3.55
CA PHE A 127 -8.98 8.22 2.98
C PHE A 127 -8.94 8.10 1.44
N ILE A 128 -8.06 8.85 0.77
CA ILE A 128 -7.92 8.80 -0.69
C ILE A 128 -7.59 7.40 -1.22
N SER A 129 -6.89 6.55 -0.45
CA SER A 129 -6.66 5.15 -0.85
C SER A 129 -7.95 4.33 -0.94
N LEU A 130 -8.93 4.59 -0.06
CA LEU A 130 -10.27 4.00 -0.16
C LEU A 130 -11.04 4.56 -1.36
N GLU A 131 -10.91 5.85 -1.66
CA GLU A 131 -11.46 6.44 -2.88
C GLU A 131 -10.87 5.78 -4.14
N ASN A 132 -9.56 5.54 -4.16
CA ASN A 132 -8.88 4.88 -5.27
C ASN A 132 -9.39 3.45 -5.48
N PHE A 133 -9.59 2.68 -4.41
CA PHE A 133 -10.22 1.36 -4.49
C PHE A 133 -11.62 1.42 -5.09
N LEU A 134 -12.46 2.34 -4.60
CA LEU A 134 -13.82 2.53 -5.12
C LEU A 134 -13.81 2.96 -6.58
N TYR A 135 -12.90 3.85 -6.96
CA TYR A 135 -12.72 4.25 -8.35
C TYR A 135 -12.36 3.04 -9.22
N PHE A 136 -11.40 2.22 -8.78
CA PHE A 136 -10.99 1.03 -9.50
C PHE A 136 -12.16 0.04 -9.67
N ALA A 137 -12.84 -0.28 -8.57
CA ALA A 137 -13.95 -1.23 -8.58
C ALA A 137 -15.13 -0.76 -9.46
N ARG A 138 -15.41 0.55 -9.49
CA ARG A 138 -16.52 1.13 -10.29
C ARG A 138 -16.19 1.25 -11.77
N ASN A 139 -14.98 1.70 -12.11
CA ASN A 139 -14.62 2.02 -13.49
C ASN A 139 -14.01 0.82 -14.24
N PHE A 140 -13.38 -0.11 -13.52
CA PHE A 140 -12.77 -1.31 -14.09
C PHE A 140 -13.13 -2.57 -13.30
N PRO A 141 -14.43 -2.89 -13.11
CA PRO A 141 -14.91 -3.95 -12.22
C PRO A 141 -14.30 -5.31 -12.53
N LYS A 142 -14.15 -5.64 -13.81
CA LYS A 142 -13.52 -6.89 -14.23
C LYS A 142 -12.06 -6.97 -13.77
N SER A 143 -11.24 -5.97 -14.08
CA SER A 143 -9.82 -5.96 -13.66
C SER A 143 -9.67 -5.92 -12.14
N PHE A 144 -10.56 -5.22 -11.44
CA PHE A 144 -10.59 -5.23 -9.98
C PHE A 144 -10.84 -6.64 -9.43
N GLN A 145 -11.85 -7.35 -9.97
CA GLN A 145 -12.19 -8.72 -9.57
C GLN A 145 -11.10 -9.73 -9.95
N ASP A 146 -10.53 -9.62 -11.16
CA ASP A 146 -9.43 -10.47 -11.60
C ASP A 146 -8.22 -10.36 -10.66
N LEU A 147 -7.89 -9.12 -10.23
CA LEU A 147 -6.83 -8.84 -9.25
C LEU A 147 -7.17 -9.22 -7.81
N LEU A 148 -8.43 -9.09 -7.40
CA LEU A 148 -8.86 -9.50 -6.06
C LEU A 148 -8.81 -11.03 -5.92
N ARG A 149 -9.32 -11.73 -6.93
CA ARG A 149 -9.41 -13.20 -6.98
C ARG A 149 -8.18 -13.89 -7.54
N LYS A 150 -7.16 -13.11 -7.95
CA LYS A 150 -5.86 -13.61 -8.41
C LYS A 150 -5.98 -14.57 -9.59
N GLN A 151 -6.86 -14.24 -10.54
CA GLN A 151 -7.30 -15.17 -11.59
C GLN A 151 -6.23 -15.49 -12.65
N GLU A 152 -5.20 -14.65 -12.78
CA GLU A 152 -4.21 -14.76 -13.85
C GLU A 152 -2.85 -15.25 -13.36
N GLY A 153 -2.17 -16.10 -14.15
CA GLY A 153 -0.76 -16.47 -13.96
C GLY A 153 -0.51 -17.67 -13.03
N ASP A 154 0.76 -18.08 -12.97
CA ASP A 154 1.25 -19.09 -12.01
C ASP A 154 1.70 -18.38 -10.74
N ARG A 155 0.99 -18.63 -9.63
CA ARG A 155 1.10 -17.86 -8.40
C ARG A 155 1.72 -18.69 -7.29
N SER A 156 2.53 -18.05 -6.47
CA SER A 156 3.05 -18.68 -5.26
C SER A 156 1.90 -18.96 -4.29
N VAL A 157 2.06 -19.99 -3.44
CA VAL A 157 1.04 -20.37 -2.44
C VAL A 157 0.74 -19.20 -1.48
N TRP A 158 1.69 -18.29 -1.30
CA TRP A 158 1.58 -17.10 -0.45
C TRP A 158 1.67 -15.85 -1.32
N GLU A 159 0.52 -15.32 -1.72
CA GLU A 159 0.42 -14.11 -2.54
C GLU A 159 0.50 -12.82 -1.72
N TYR A 160 0.64 -11.67 -2.38
CA TYR A 160 0.58 -10.37 -1.71
C TYR A 160 -0.84 -10.06 -1.19
N PRO A 161 -0.95 -9.38 -0.04
CA PRO A 161 -2.24 -8.97 0.53
C PRO A 161 -2.89 -7.87 -0.34
N PHE A 162 -4.02 -8.17 -1.00
CA PHE A 162 -4.64 -7.27 -1.99
C PHE A 162 -4.93 -5.87 -1.43
N ALA A 163 -5.63 -5.77 -0.30
CA ALA A 163 -5.98 -4.46 0.27
C ALA A 163 -4.75 -3.67 0.73
N VAL A 164 -3.83 -4.31 1.46
CA VAL A 164 -2.59 -3.65 1.91
C VAL A 164 -1.74 -3.20 0.71
N ALA A 165 -1.64 -4.00 -0.35
CA ALA A 165 -0.94 -3.63 -1.57
C ALA A 165 -1.53 -2.39 -2.25
N GLY A 166 -2.87 -2.30 -2.33
CA GLY A 166 -3.53 -1.11 -2.86
C GLY A 166 -3.25 0.14 -2.03
N VAL A 167 -3.37 0.09 -0.70
CA VAL A 167 -3.03 1.23 0.15
C VAL A 167 -1.58 1.66 -0.05
N ASN A 168 -0.65 0.70 -0.14
CA ASN A 168 0.77 0.98 -0.40
C ASN A 168 1.00 1.63 -1.76
N ILE A 169 0.29 1.24 -2.81
CA ILE A 169 0.38 1.87 -4.13
C ILE A 169 -0.03 3.35 -4.05
N THR A 170 -1.15 3.67 -3.39
CA THR A 170 -1.56 5.07 -3.19
C THR A 170 -0.46 5.87 -2.49
N TYR A 171 0.06 5.34 -1.39
CA TYR A 171 1.14 5.99 -0.65
C TYR A 171 2.39 6.20 -1.52
N MET A 172 2.84 5.17 -2.23
CA MET A 172 4.00 5.25 -3.13
C MET A 172 3.80 6.29 -4.23
N LEU A 173 2.60 6.35 -4.83
CA LEU A 173 2.31 7.35 -5.86
C LEU A 173 2.38 8.78 -5.30
N ILE A 174 1.82 9.03 -4.11
CA ILE A 174 1.92 10.34 -3.44
C ILE A 174 3.38 10.74 -3.25
N GLN A 175 4.21 9.82 -2.75
CA GLN A 175 5.63 10.09 -2.49
C GLN A 175 6.46 10.26 -3.76
N MET A 176 6.27 9.40 -4.77
CA MET A 176 7.03 9.45 -6.03
C MET A 176 6.69 10.69 -6.87
N LEU A 177 5.42 11.08 -6.88
CA LEU A 177 4.95 12.27 -7.57
C LEU A 177 5.15 13.55 -6.76
N ASP A 178 5.50 13.40 -5.48
CA ASP A 178 5.79 14.50 -4.56
C ASP A 178 4.59 15.47 -4.42
N LEU A 179 3.40 14.89 -4.26
CA LEU A 179 2.13 15.63 -4.33
C LEU A 179 1.86 16.52 -3.11
N GLU A 180 2.59 16.34 -2.02
CA GLU A 180 2.48 17.17 -0.81
C GLU A 180 3.30 18.48 -0.94
N ALA A 181 4.15 18.60 -1.95
CA ALA A 181 4.91 19.82 -2.20
C ALA A 181 4.01 20.91 -2.81
N VAL A 182 4.26 22.17 -2.43
CA VAL A 182 3.55 23.34 -2.99
C VAL A 182 3.78 23.47 -4.50
N LYS A 183 4.94 23.01 -4.98
CA LYS A 183 5.30 22.96 -6.40
C LYS A 183 6.14 21.72 -6.69
N PRO A 184 6.15 21.20 -7.93
CA PRO A 184 6.93 20.01 -8.27
C PRO A 184 8.41 20.22 -7.96
N ARG A 185 9.03 19.25 -7.31
CA ARG A 185 10.49 19.25 -7.08
C ARG A 185 11.23 18.32 -8.04
N ASN A 186 10.50 17.53 -8.83
CA ASN A 186 11.06 16.58 -9.78
C ASN A 186 10.24 16.53 -11.10
N LEU A 187 10.86 15.99 -12.15
CA LEU A 187 10.26 15.92 -13.49
C LEU A 187 9.01 15.03 -13.54
N VAL A 188 8.94 13.99 -12.71
CA VAL A 188 7.82 13.04 -12.70
C VAL A 188 6.55 13.73 -12.19
N GLY A 189 6.63 14.41 -11.04
CA GLY A 189 5.54 15.22 -10.51
C GLY A 189 5.13 16.35 -11.47
N ALA A 190 6.11 17.08 -12.03
CA ALA A 190 5.83 18.15 -12.98
C ALA A 190 5.12 17.65 -14.25
N THR A 191 5.47 16.46 -14.72
CA THR A 191 4.83 15.83 -15.88
C THR A 191 3.44 15.33 -15.53
N PHE A 192 3.26 14.71 -14.35
CA PHE A 192 1.96 14.28 -13.87
C PHE A 192 0.94 15.43 -13.79
N LEU A 193 1.36 16.61 -13.33
CA LEU A 193 0.48 17.77 -13.26
C LEU A 193 -0.06 18.24 -14.62
N LYS A 194 0.63 17.94 -15.73
CA LYS A 194 0.08 18.19 -17.07
C LYS A 194 -1.13 17.30 -17.33
N PHE A 195 -1.04 16.02 -16.98
CA PHE A 195 -2.16 15.07 -17.10
C PHE A 195 -3.29 15.40 -16.13
N LEU A 196 -2.96 15.78 -14.90
CA LEU A 196 -3.96 16.15 -13.89
C LEU A 196 -4.78 17.37 -14.30
N ALA A 197 -4.15 18.35 -14.96
CA ALA A 197 -4.85 19.53 -15.47
C ALA A 197 -5.82 19.22 -16.63
N GLU A 198 -5.57 18.13 -17.38
CA GLU A 198 -6.45 17.67 -18.46
C GLU A 198 -7.54 16.71 -17.96
N ASN A 199 -7.28 15.99 -16.87
CA ASN A 199 -8.17 14.98 -16.33
C ASN A 199 -8.10 14.93 -14.81
N GLU A 200 -9.20 15.30 -14.16
CA GLU A 200 -9.31 15.33 -12.70
C GLU A 200 -9.19 13.94 -12.05
N SER A 201 -9.51 12.88 -12.80
CA SER A 201 -9.35 11.49 -12.37
C SER A 201 -7.97 10.91 -12.71
N ALA A 202 -7.00 11.72 -13.17
CA ALA A 202 -5.69 11.21 -13.57
C ALA A 202 -4.96 10.45 -12.46
N PHE A 203 -5.09 10.88 -11.20
CA PHE A 203 -4.51 10.18 -10.05
C PHE A 203 -5.15 8.79 -9.85
N ASP A 204 -6.49 8.72 -9.87
CA ASP A 204 -7.23 7.49 -9.67
C ASP A 204 -7.02 6.49 -10.85
N LEU A 205 -6.86 7.00 -12.07
CA LEU A 205 -6.48 6.20 -13.25
C LEU A 205 -5.05 5.66 -13.12
N LEU A 206 -4.11 6.51 -12.69
CA LEU A 206 -2.73 6.10 -12.46
C LEU A 206 -2.64 5.02 -11.39
N TYR A 207 -3.42 5.13 -10.31
CA TYR A 207 -3.57 4.08 -9.30
C TYR A 207 -3.98 2.74 -9.93
N CYS A 208 -5.03 2.73 -10.75
CA CYS A 208 -5.52 1.49 -11.40
C CYS A 208 -4.45 0.85 -12.30
N ILE A 209 -3.75 1.68 -13.09
CA ILE A 209 -2.66 1.24 -13.97
C ILE A 209 -1.50 0.66 -13.14
N THR A 210 -1.07 1.38 -12.09
CA THR A 210 0.02 0.95 -11.23
C THR A 210 -0.31 -0.34 -10.49
N PHE A 211 -1.55 -0.55 -10.07
CA PHE A 211 -1.96 -1.82 -9.45
C PHE A 211 -1.81 -2.99 -10.42
N LYS A 212 -2.34 -2.87 -11.64
CA LYS A 212 -2.16 -3.91 -12.66
C LYS A 212 -0.69 -4.15 -13.00
N LEU A 213 0.10 -3.08 -13.07
CA LEU A 213 1.54 -3.19 -13.33
C LEU A 213 2.27 -3.91 -12.19
N MET A 214 1.91 -3.61 -10.94
CA MET A 214 2.47 -4.28 -9.77
C MET A 214 2.14 -5.77 -9.79
N ASP A 215 0.89 -6.18 -10.04
CA ASP A 215 0.52 -7.60 -10.14
C ASP A 215 1.26 -8.31 -11.27
N HIS A 216 1.36 -7.68 -12.44
CA HIS A 216 2.13 -8.23 -13.56
C HIS A 216 3.62 -8.41 -13.20
N GLN A 217 4.22 -7.41 -12.54
CA GLN A 217 5.61 -7.51 -12.08
C GLN A 217 5.77 -8.61 -11.03
N TRP A 218 4.84 -8.72 -10.09
CA TRP A 218 4.80 -9.75 -9.06
C TRP A 218 4.81 -11.17 -9.67
N LEU A 219 3.95 -11.40 -10.66
CA LEU A 219 3.89 -12.64 -11.43
C LEU A 219 5.20 -12.92 -12.17
N SER A 220 5.76 -11.90 -12.84
CA SER A 220 7.01 -12.05 -13.60
C SER A 220 8.19 -12.45 -12.71
N MET A 221 8.19 -11.97 -11.46
CA MET A 221 9.21 -12.28 -10.46
C MET A 221 9.00 -13.64 -9.79
N ARG A 222 7.84 -14.27 -9.98
CA ARG A 222 7.38 -15.43 -9.18
C ARG A 222 7.48 -15.13 -7.67
N ALA A 223 7.13 -13.90 -7.31
CA ALA A 223 7.30 -13.40 -5.96
C ALA A 223 6.39 -14.13 -4.97
N SER A 224 6.86 -14.20 -3.73
CA SER A 224 6.16 -14.72 -2.57
C SER A 224 5.80 -13.60 -1.62
N TYR A 225 4.89 -13.86 -0.69
CA TYR A 225 4.51 -12.92 0.37
C TYR A 225 5.73 -12.31 1.09
N MET A 226 6.83 -13.06 1.24
CA MET A 226 8.05 -12.58 1.89
C MET A 226 8.75 -11.46 1.11
N ASP A 227 8.47 -11.32 -0.19
CA ASP A 227 9.02 -10.30 -1.08
C ASP A 227 8.18 -9.01 -1.09
N PHE A 228 7.16 -8.91 -0.23
CA PHE A 228 6.22 -7.79 -0.23
C PHE A 228 6.73 -6.50 0.44
N ASN A 229 7.78 -6.57 1.28
CA ASN A 229 8.25 -5.44 2.11
C ASN A 229 9.54 -4.78 1.61
#